data_AF-X5D064-F1
#
_entry.id   AF-X5D064-F1
#
_cell.length_a   1.000
_cell.length_b   1.000
_cell.length_c   1.000
_cell.angle_alpha   90.00
_cell.angle_beta   90.00
_cell.angle_gamma   90.00
#
_symmetry.space_group_name_H-M   'P 1'
#
loop_
_entity.id
_entity.type
_entity.pdbx_description
1 polymer ?
#
loop_
_entity_poly.entity_id
_entity_poly.type
_entity_poly.pdbx_seq_one_letter_code
_entity_poly.pdbx_strand_id
1 'polypeptide(L)'
;LHSPMYFFLSNLSLTDISFSSTTVPKMLVNLQTYSKSITYAGCLTQVTFFSLFGSLESLLLAVMAYDRLVAICQPLHYLVTMNPRLCGLCVLLSFFTSFLVSQLHYLMVSQLTFCAYVEIPHFFCNASQLLKLACSDTSTNNIFIYFFGALMGGVPLSGILFSYTRIVSSILRVPSSGGKYKAFSTCGSHLSVVCLFYGTGLGGTSVLLCHLP
;
A
#
# COMPACT_ATOMS: atom_id res chain seq x y z
N LEU A 1 -1.64 26.97 5.87
CA LEU A 1 -1.76 25.82 6.78
C LEU A 1 -1.44 24.57 5.96
N HIS A 2 -0.24 23.98 6.16
CA HIS A 2 0.38 22.80 5.52
C HIS A 2 0.10 22.49 4.02
N SER A 3 1.15 22.37 3.20
CA SER A 3 1.05 21.90 1.81
C SER A 3 0.28 20.55 1.74
N PRO A 4 -0.58 20.33 0.73
CA PRO A 4 -1.33 19.08 0.52
C PRO A 4 -0.51 17.80 0.72
N MET A 5 0.76 17.80 0.30
CA MET A 5 1.72 16.73 0.52
C MET A 5 1.88 16.32 2.00
N TYR A 6 1.97 17.29 2.91
CA TYR A 6 2.12 16.98 4.34
C TYR A 6 0.84 16.40 4.96
N PHE A 7 -0.32 16.79 4.43
CA PHE A 7 -1.59 16.19 4.83
C PHE A 7 -1.62 14.70 4.43
N PHE A 8 -1.20 14.36 3.21
CA PHE A 8 -1.09 12.96 2.80
C PHE A 8 -0.03 12.18 3.59
N LEU A 9 1.15 12.76 3.83
CA LEU A 9 2.20 12.15 4.65
C LEU A 9 1.74 11.87 6.08
N SER A 10 0.94 12.77 6.67
CA SER A 10 0.39 12.56 8.02
C SER A 10 -0.53 11.34 8.04
N ASN A 11 -1.40 11.18 7.05
CA ASN A 11 -2.27 10.02 6.92
C ASN A 11 -1.48 8.72 6.62
N LEU A 12 -0.42 8.81 5.81
CA LEU A 12 0.50 7.70 5.55
C LEU A 12 1.18 7.24 6.84
N SER A 13 1.75 8.18 7.62
CA SER A 13 2.39 7.86 8.90
C SER A 13 1.42 7.27 9.93
N LEU A 14 0.17 7.74 9.96
CA LEU A 14 -0.87 7.17 10.81
C LEU A 14 -1.20 5.72 10.39
N THR A 15 -1.20 5.46 9.08
CA THR A 15 -1.39 4.13 8.51
C THR A 15 -0.24 3.20 8.93
N ASP A 16 1.02 3.65 8.82
CA ASP A 16 2.21 2.87 9.20
C ASP A 16 2.25 2.54 10.69
N ILE A 17 1.92 3.51 11.55
CA ILE A 17 1.83 3.33 13.00
C ILE A 17 0.73 2.32 13.33
N SER A 18 -0.43 2.44 12.69
CA SER A 18 -1.57 1.53 12.90
C SER A 18 -1.25 0.11 12.44
N PHE A 19 -0.58 -0.03 11.29
CA PHE A 19 -0.12 -1.32 10.77
C PHE A 19 0.90 -1.98 11.71
N SER A 20 1.89 -1.20 12.17
CA SER A 20 2.90 -1.67 13.11
C SER A 20 2.28 -2.06 14.45
N SER A 21 1.35 -1.24 14.97
CA SER A 21 0.68 -1.50 16.25
C SER A 21 -0.28 -2.70 16.21
N THR A 22 -0.79 -3.10 15.04
CA THR A 22 -1.67 -4.27 14.92
C THR A 22 -0.86 -5.57 14.71
N THR A 23 0.25 -5.48 13.98
CA THR A 23 1.06 -6.65 13.58
C THR A 23 2.16 -6.98 14.60
N VAL A 24 2.88 -5.98 15.11
CA VAL A 24 4.05 -6.17 15.97
C VAL A 24 3.70 -6.79 17.33
N PRO A 25 2.67 -6.34 18.07
CA PRO A 25 2.38 -6.91 19.39
C PRO A 25 2.00 -8.40 19.34
N LYS A 26 1.24 -8.82 18.32
CA LYS A 26 0.92 -10.24 18.13
C LYS A 26 2.13 -11.07 17.74
N MET A 27 2.99 -10.55 16.86
CA MET A 27 4.25 -11.22 16.53
C MET A 27 5.14 -11.38 17.78
N LEU A 28 5.22 -10.35 18.63
CA LEU A 28 6.05 -10.34 19.83
C LEU A 28 5.54 -11.31 20.91
N VAL A 29 4.23 -11.35 21.15
CA VAL A 29 3.60 -12.30 22.09
C VAL A 29 3.77 -13.74 21.63
N ASN A 30 3.65 -14.00 20.32
CA ASN A 30 3.92 -15.33 19.77
C ASN A 30 5.40 -15.74 19.93
N LEU A 31 6.35 -14.79 19.84
CA LEU A 31 7.80 -15.03 20.04
C LEU A 31 8.11 -15.36 21.50
N GLN A 32 7.52 -14.63 22.43
CA GLN A 32 7.78 -14.79 23.86
C GLN A 32 7.21 -16.09 24.44
N THR A 33 6.09 -16.58 23.91
CA THR A 33 5.42 -17.76 24.45
C THR A 33 5.93 -19.09 23.88
N TYR A 34 6.85 -19.07 22.90
CA TYR A 34 7.25 -20.25 22.11
C TYR A 34 6.07 -21.05 21.50
N SER A 35 4.88 -20.46 21.55
CA SER A 35 3.64 -21.00 21.00
C SER A 35 3.66 -20.73 19.50
N LYS A 36 3.75 -21.80 18.71
CA LYS A 36 3.71 -21.70 17.25
C LYS A 36 2.29 -21.60 16.71
N SER A 37 1.25 -21.53 17.54
CA SER A 37 -0.15 -21.57 17.08
C SER A 37 -0.80 -20.18 17.15
N ILE A 38 -1.11 -19.63 15.97
CA ILE A 38 -2.08 -18.54 15.83
C ILE A 38 -3.48 -19.15 15.76
N THR A 39 -4.42 -18.61 16.54
CA THR A 39 -5.84 -18.98 16.40
C THR A 39 -6.36 -18.53 15.04
N TYR A 40 -7.32 -19.27 14.47
CA TYR A 40 -7.96 -18.90 13.20
C TYR A 40 -8.49 -17.46 13.20
N ALA A 41 -9.16 -17.04 14.28
CA ALA A 41 -9.61 -15.66 14.44
C ALA A 41 -8.44 -14.67 14.44
N GLY A 42 -7.32 -15.01 15.10
CA GLY A 42 -6.13 -14.17 15.13
C GLY A 42 -5.45 -14.01 13.77
N CYS A 43 -5.41 -15.07 12.97
CA CYS A 43 -4.94 -15.04 11.60
C CYS A 43 -5.85 -14.17 10.72
N LEU A 44 -7.16 -14.39 10.81
CA LEU A 44 -8.15 -13.67 10.00
C LEU A 44 -8.04 -12.16 10.24
N THR A 45 -7.97 -11.75 11.51
CA THR A 45 -7.74 -10.35 11.87
C THR A 45 -6.46 -9.78 11.26
N GLN A 46 -5.35 -10.53 11.29
CA GLN A 46 -4.07 -10.09 10.73
C GLN A 46 -4.13 -9.89 9.21
N VAL A 47 -4.70 -10.85 8.47
CA VAL A 47 -4.84 -10.75 7.01
C VAL A 47 -5.76 -9.59 6.61
N THR A 48 -6.86 -9.38 7.33
CA THR A 48 -7.80 -8.27 7.11
C THR A 48 -7.13 -6.91 7.32
N PHE A 49 -6.42 -6.72 8.44
CA PHE A 49 -5.68 -5.46 8.69
C PHE A 49 -4.53 -5.24 7.70
N PHE A 50 -3.79 -6.30 7.35
CA PHE A 50 -2.74 -6.22 6.33
C PHE A 50 -3.30 -5.75 4.97
N SER A 51 -4.41 -6.36 4.53
CA SER A 51 -5.09 -5.96 3.29
C SER A 51 -5.60 -4.52 3.35
N LEU A 52 -6.15 -4.09 4.48
CA LEU A 52 -6.63 -2.72 4.70
C LEU A 52 -5.51 -1.69 4.59
N PHE A 53 -4.46 -1.83 5.39
CA PHE A 53 -3.39 -0.85 5.47
C PHE A 53 -2.52 -0.87 4.21
N GLY A 54 -2.21 -2.04 3.64
CA GLY A 54 -1.47 -2.12 2.38
C GLY A 54 -2.22 -1.49 1.21
N SER A 55 -3.54 -1.68 1.13
CA SER A 55 -4.38 -1.01 0.13
C SER A 55 -4.39 0.50 0.31
N LEU A 56 -4.51 0.96 1.56
CA LEU A 56 -4.56 2.38 1.89
C LEU A 56 -3.23 3.08 1.56
N GLU A 57 -2.11 2.46 1.92
CA GLU A 57 -0.77 2.96 1.64
C GLU A 57 -0.52 3.07 0.12
N SER A 58 -0.84 2.02 -0.65
CA SER A 58 -0.75 2.00 -2.12
C SER A 58 -1.53 3.14 -2.76
N LEU A 59 -2.79 3.36 -2.33
CA LEU A 59 -3.62 4.43 -2.86
C LEU A 59 -3.13 5.82 -2.45
N LEU A 60 -2.67 6.00 -1.20
CA LEU A 60 -2.11 7.28 -0.75
C LEU A 60 -0.84 7.64 -1.52
N LEU A 61 0.05 6.68 -1.78
CA LEU A 61 1.24 6.89 -2.61
C LEU A 61 0.89 7.32 -4.05
N ALA A 62 -0.15 6.75 -4.65
CA ALA A 62 -0.63 7.20 -5.96
C ALA A 62 -1.20 8.62 -5.93
N VAL A 63 -1.97 8.98 -4.90
CA VAL A 63 -2.49 10.34 -4.73
C VAL A 63 -1.35 11.35 -4.53
N MET A 64 -0.32 10.98 -3.77
CA MET A 64 0.88 11.80 -3.58
C MET A 64 1.68 11.97 -4.89
N ALA A 65 1.81 10.92 -5.70
CA ALA A 65 2.42 11.03 -7.04
C ALA A 65 1.61 11.97 -7.96
N TYR A 66 0.28 11.92 -7.87
CA TYR A 66 -0.60 12.82 -8.60
C TYR A 66 -0.49 14.28 -8.12
N ASP A 67 -0.38 14.54 -6.81
CA ASP A 67 -0.07 15.87 -6.28
C ASP A 67 1.24 16.43 -6.84
N ARG A 68 2.31 15.62 -6.86
CA ARG A 68 3.58 16.02 -7.48
C ARG A 68 3.45 16.30 -8.97
N LEU A 69 2.66 15.51 -9.69
CA LEU A 69 2.41 15.70 -11.12
C LEU A 69 1.78 17.06 -11.38
N VAL A 70 0.70 17.39 -10.66
CA VAL A 70 -0.02 18.67 -10.86
C VAL A 70 0.85 19.85 -10.41
N ALA A 71 1.57 19.72 -9.29
CA ALA A 71 2.44 20.78 -8.77
C ALA A 71 3.57 21.16 -9.76
N ILE A 72 4.16 20.19 -10.45
CA ILE A 72 5.29 20.41 -11.38
C ILE A 72 4.80 20.75 -12.79
N CYS A 73 3.85 19.98 -13.33
CA CYS A 73 3.42 20.14 -14.72
C CYS A 73 2.40 21.27 -14.92
N GLN A 74 1.67 21.68 -13.87
CA GLN A 74 0.59 22.68 -13.95
C GLN A 74 0.58 23.65 -12.75
N PRO A 75 1.68 24.38 -12.49
CA PRO A 75 1.81 25.21 -11.29
C PRO A 75 0.72 26.29 -11.16
N LEU A 76 0.26 26.87 -12.28
CA LEU A 76 -0.80 27.89 -12.30
C LEU A 76 -2.17 27.38 -11.85
N HIS A 77 -2.47 26.10 -12.08
CA HIS A 77 -3.75 25.49 -11.71
C HIS A 77 -3.69 24.68 -10.41
N TYR A 78 -2.49 24.52 -9.82
CA TYR A 78 -2.28 23.68 -8.65
C TYR A 78 -3.21 24.02 -7.47
N LEU A 79 -3.35 25.31 -7.13
CA LEU A 79 -4.17 25.74 -5.99
C LEU A 79 -5.67 25.51 -6.20
N VAL A 80 -6.14 25.47 -7.45
CA VAL A 80 -7.55 25.22 -7.77
C VAL A 80 -7.81 23.71 -7.79
N THR A 81 -6.89 22.94 -8.39
CA THR A 81 -6.98 21.48 -8.49
C THR A 81 -6.78 20.82 -7.14
N MET A 82 -5.62 21.02 -6.49
CA MET A 82 -5.26 20.43 -5.19
C MET A 82 -5.73 21.31 -4.01
N ASN A 83 -7.04 21.52 -3.94
CA ASN A 83 -7.65 22.22 -2.81
C ASN A 83 -7.86 21.27 -1.61
N PRO A 84 -7.96 21.80 -0.37
CA PRO A 84 -8.11 20.97 0.83
C PRO A 84 -9.33 20.04 0.82
N ARG A 85 -10.42 20.42 0.14
CA ARG A 85 -11.62 19.56 0.03
C ARG A 85 -11.35 18.35 -0.85
N LEU A 86 -10.67 18.54 -1.98
CA LEU A 86 -10.26 17.44 -2.84
C LEU A 86 -9.27 16.53 -2.11
N CYS A 87 -8.28 17.08 -1.41
CA CYS A 87 -7.34 16.27 -0.63
C CYS A 87 -8.06 15.41 0.42
N GLY A 88 -9.02 16.00 1.16
CA GLY A 88 -9.87 15.26 2.09
C GLY A 88 -10.70 14.18 1.40
N LEU A 89 -11.29 14.48 0.24
CA LEU A 89 -12.06 13.52 -0.54
C LEU A 89 -11.18 12.35 -1.04
N CYS A 90 -9.96 12.62 -1.49
CA CYS A 90 -9.01 11.59 -1.91
C CYS A 90 -8.68 10.64 -0.75
N VAL A 91 -8.37 11.17 0.44
CA VAL A 91 -8.10 10.34 1.63
C VAL A 91 -9.33 9.51 2.01
N LEU A 92 -10.52 10.11 2.01
CA LEU A 92 -11.76 9.41 2.33
C LEU A 92 -12.06 8.29 1.33
N LEU A 93 -11.89 8.54 0.03
CA LEU A 93 -12.06 7.52 -1.01
C LEU A 93 -11.02 6.40 -0.87
N SER A 94 -9.76 6.74 -0.60
CA SER A 94 -8.70 5.75 -0.38
C SER A 94 -9.02 4.86 0.82
N PHE A 95 -9.46 5.46 1.93
CA PHE A 95 -9.86 4.74 3.13
C PHE A 95 -11.06 3.83 2.86
N PHE A 96 -12.13 4.37 2.27
CA PHE A 96 -13.36 3.62 2.00
C PHE A 96 -13.12 2.45 1.04
N THR A 97 -12.35 2.67 -0.03
CA THR A 97 -12.01 1.62 -1.00
C THR A 97 -11.20 0.51 -0.32
N SER A 98 -10.20 0.88 0.48
CA SER A 98 -9.37 -0.08 1.22
C SER A 98 -10.19 -0.87 2.25
N PHE A 99 -11.13 -0.22 2.93
CA PHE A 99 -12.06 -0.85 3.85
C PHE A 99 -12.95 -1.86 3.15
N LEU A 100 -13.55 -1.51 2.01
CA LEU A 100 -14.36 -2.44 1.23
C LEU A 100 -13.57 -3.66 0.78
N VAL A 101 -12.36 -3.48 0.23
CA VAL A 101 -11.50 -4.60 -0.20
C VAL A 101 -11.13 -5.50 0.97
N SER A 102 -10.82 -4.92 2.13
CA SER A 102 -10.50 -5.65 3.35
C SER A 102 -11.70 -6.45 3.88
N GLN A 103 -12.91 -5.87 3.88
CA GLN A 103 -14.14 -6.56 4.27
C GLN A 103 -14.50 -7.69 3.30
N LEU A 104 -14.29 -7.51 2.00
CA LEU A 104 -14.46 -8.57 1.01
C LEU A 104 -13.48 -9.72 1.27
N HIS A 105 -12.21 -9.42 1.55
CA HIS A 105 -11.23 -10.43 1.96
C HIS A 105 -11.66 -11.16 3.23
N TYR A 106 -12.14 -10.44 4.25
CA TYR A 106 -12.66 -11.04 5.48
C TYR A 106 -13.81 -12.01 5.19
N LEU A 107 -14.81 -11.57 4.42
CA LEU A 107 -15.97 -12.39 4.08
C LEU A 107 -15.55 -13.66 3.33
N MET A 108 -14.71 -13.52 2.30
CA MET A 108 -14.22 -14.66 1.51
C MET A 108 -13.45 -15.67 2.37
N VAL A 109 -12.60 -15.18 3.29
CA VAL A 109 -11.81 -16.07 4.16
C VAL A 109 -12.67 -16.68 5.28
N SER A 110 -13.68 -15.97 5.78
CA SER A 110 -14.60 -16.44 6.83
C SER A 110 -15.52 -17.58 6.36
N GLN A 111 -15.79 -17.66 5.05
CA GLN A 111 -16.62 -18.71 4.46
C GLN A 111 -15.84 -20.00 4.14
N LEU A 112 -14.51 -20.02 4.33
CA LEU A 112 -13.70 -21.22 4.14
C LEU A 112 -13.94 -22.22 5.27
N THR A 113 -14.28 -23.45 4.91
CA THR A 113 -14.33 -24.59 5.84
C THR A 113 -12.99 -25.33 5.85
N PHE A 114 -12.46 -25.57 7.06
CA PHE A 114 -11.18 -26.25 7.27
C PHE A 114 -11.41 -27.72 7.65
N CYS A 115 -10.59 -28.61 7.10
CA CYS A 115 -10.71 -30.06 7.33
C CYS A 115 -10.06 -30.58 8.62
N ALA A 116 -9.20 -29.80 9.24
CA ALA A 116 -8.47 -30.19 10.44
C ALA A 116 -8.41 -29.03 11.44
N TYR A 117 -8.20 -29.33 12.72
CA TYR A 117 -7.90 -28.33 13.74
C TYR A 117 -6.59 -27.62 13.35
N VAL A 118 -6.70 -26.35 12.96
CA VAL A 118 -5.61 -25.60 12.32
C VAL A 118 -4.66 -25.05 13.38
N GLU A 119 -3.63 -25.80 13.75
CA GLU A 119 -2.40 -25.24 14.32
C GLU A 119 -1.44 -24.92 13.16
N ILE A 120 -1.39 -23.65 12.73
CA ILE A 120 -0.45 -23.20 11.68
C ILE A 120 0.92 -23.02 12.33
N PRO A 121 1.97 -23.81 11.99
CA PRO A 121 3.25 -23.77 12.71
C PRO A 121 4.16 -22.58 12.33
N HIS A 122 3.59 -21.45 11.90
CA HIS A 122 4.32 -20.28 11.41
C HIS A 122 3.96 -18.98 12.13
N PHE A 123 4.97 -18.12 12.32
CA PHE A 123 4.90 -16.82 12.98
C PHE A 123 3.96 -15.80 12.33
N PHE A 124 3.64 -16.00 11.05
CA PHE A 124 2.86 -15.10 10.22
C PHE A 124 1.77 -15.89 9.52
N CYS A 125 0.54 -15.39 9.56
CA CYS A 125 -0.53 -15.99 8.80
C CYS A 125 -0.49 -15.53 7.34
N ASN A 126 -0.12 -16.42 6.43
CA ASN A 126 -0.13 -16.15 4.99
C ASN A 126 -1.46 -16.62 4.38
N ALA A 127 -2.21 -15.71 3.73
CA ALA A 127 -3.49 -16.02 3.08
C ALA A 127 -3.39 -17.20 2.10
N SER A 128 -2.26 -17.30 1.37
CA SER A 128 -1.98 -18.41 0.45
C SER A 128 -1.79 -19.77 1.14
N GLN A 129 -1.36 -19.78 2.40
CA GLN A 129 -1.27 -21.01 3.21
C GLN A 129 -2.65 -21.39 3.78
N LEU A 130 -3.49 -20.41 4.11
CA LEU A 130 -4.87 -20.68 4.54
C LEU A 130 -5.69 -21.40 3.47
N LEU A 131 -5.56 -20.96 2.21
CA LEU A 131 -6.29 -21.54 1.08
C LEU A 131 -5.85 -22.97 0.75
N LYS A 132 -4.65 -23.40 1.18
CA LYS A 132 -4.18 -24.79 1.03
C LYS A 132 -4.69 -25.73 2.12
N LEU A 133 -5.12 -25.20 3.27
CA LEU A 133 -5.66 -25.98 4.40
C LEU A 133 -7.19 -26.11 4.36
N ALA A 134 -7.86 -25.36 3.50
CA ALA A 134 -9.30 -25.43 3.33
C ALA A 134 -9.70 -26.70 2.56
N CYS A 135 -10.84 -27.27 2.94
CA CYS A 135 -11.42 -28.45 2.28
C CYS A 135 -12.51 -28.11 1.27
N SER A 136 -12.99 -26.86 1.28
CA SER A 136 -13.83 -26.32 0.23
C SER A 136 -13.00 -25.97 -1.00
N ASP A 137 -13.62 -25.96 -2.19
CA ASP A 137 -12.96 -25.47 -3.39
C ASP A 137 -12.55 -24.01 -3.22
N THR A 138 -11.23 -23.76 -3.25
CA THR A 138 -10.63 -22.44 -3.05
C THR A 138 -10.34 -21.71 -4.36
N SER A 139 -10.70 -22.29 -5.50
CA SER A 139 -10.47 -21.72 -6.83
C SER A 139 -10.99 -20.27 -6.95
N THR A 140 -12.25 -20.05 -6.54
CA THR A 140 -12.91 -18.74 -6.62
C THR A 140 -12.26 -17.71 -5.70
N ASN A 141 -11.98 -18.08 -4.44
CA ASN A 141 -11.31 -17.19 -3.49
C ASN A 141 -9.88 -16.83 -3.93
N ASN A 142 -9.14 -17.79 -4.48
CA ASN A 142 -7.82 -17.53 -5.05
C ASN A 142 -7.89 -16.52 -6.19
N ILE A 143 -8.82 -16.70 -7.15
CA ILE A 143 -8.99 -15.78 -8.29
C ILE A 143 -9.28 -14.36 -7.79
N PHE A 144 -10.20 -14.20 -6.83
CA PHE A 144 -10.51 -12.88 -6.29
C PHE A 144 -9.34 -12.24 -5.54
N ILE A 145 -8.60 -13.00 -4.74
CA ILE A 145 -7.42 -12.49 -4.02
C ILE A 145 -6.36 -11.98 -5.01
N TYR A 146 -6.03 -12.76 -6.04
CA TYR A 146 -5.09 -12.33 -7.07
C TYR A 146 -5.62 -11.15 -7.88
N PHE A 147 -6.91 -11.14 -8.21
CA PHE A 147 -7.53 -10.06 -8.97
C PHE A 147 -7.52 -8.74 -8.20
N PHE A 148 -8.01 -8.73 -6.95
CA PHE A 148 -7.99 -7.53 -6.11
C PHE A 148 -6.57 -7.11 -5.74
N GLY A 149 -5.67 -8.06 -5.48
CA GLY A 149 -4.25 -7.76 -5.27
C GLY A 149 -3.60 -7.09 -6.48
N ALA A 150 -3.84 -7.62 -7.68
CA ALA A 150 -3.34 -7.04 -8.93
C ALA A 150 -3.97 -5.67 -9.23
N LEU A 151 -5.25 -5.48 -8.91
CA LEU A 151 -5.93 -4.20 -9.09
C LEU A 151 -5.37 -3.13 -8.14
N MET A 152 -5.30 -3.45 -6.84
CA MET A 152 -4.88 -2.53 -5.79
C MET A 152 -3.36 -2.28 -5.77
N GLY A 153 -2.57 -3.19 -6.34
CA GLY A 153 -1.14 -2.97 -6.59
C GLY A 153 -0.87 -2.31 -7.94
N GLY A 154 -1.42 -2.88 -9.01
CA GLY A 154 -1.11 -2.51 -10.38
C GLY A 154 -1.69 -1.17 -10.81
N VAL A 155 -2.94 -0.84 -10.44
CA VAL A 155 -3.54 0.46 -10.81
C VAL A 155 -2.77 1.61 -10.15
N PRO A 156 -2.52 1.62 -8.82
CA PRO A 156 -1.74 2.68 -8.21
C PRO A 156 -0.31 2.75 -8.74
N LEU A 157 0.37 1.61 -8.94
CA LEU A 157 1.71 1.57 -9.51
C LEU A 157 1.77 2.18 -10.92
N SER A 158 0.83 1.82 -11.80
CA SER A 158 0.76 2.38 -13.15
C SER A 158 0.51 3.90 -13.13
N GLY A 159 -0.35 4.38 -12.23
CA GLY A 159 -0.59 5.80 -12.03
C GLY A 159 0.65 6.55 -11.54
N ILE A 160 1.43 5.95 -10.64
CA ILE A 160 2.71 6.50 -10.17
C ILE A 160 3.72 6.57 -11.32
N LEU A 161 3.92 5.47 -12.06
CA LEU A 161 4.86 5.44 -13.19
C LEU A 161 4.51 6.46 -14.27
N PHE A 162 3.22 6.55 -14.62
CA PHE A 162 2.73 7.55 -15.57
C PHE A 162 3.01 8.98 -15.08
N SER A 163 2.69 9.27 -13.82
CA SER A 163 2.91 10.58 -13.21
C SER A 163 4.38 10.98 -13.26
N TYR A 164 5.28 10.07 -12.86
CA TYR A 164 6.72 10.33 -12.86
C TYR A 164 7.31 10.45 -14.27
N THR A 165 6.83 9.67 -15.24
CA THR A 165 7.24 9.80 -16.65
C THR A 165 6.92 11.20 -17.18
N ARG A 166 5.74 11.73 -16.85
CA ARG A 166 5.31 13.08 -17.23
C ARG A 166 6.11 14.16 -16.51
N ILE A 167 6.40 13.98 -15.22
CA ILE A 167 7.24 14.88 -14.43
C ILE A 167 8.64 14.97 -15.04
N VAL A 168 9.30 13.83 -15.28
CA VAL A 168 10.65 13.79 -15.89
C VAL A 168 10.63 14.45 -17.26
N SER A 169 9.63 14.15 -18.09
CA SER A 169 9.46 14.77 -19.41
C SER A 169 9.32 16.30 -19.33
N SER A 170 8.61 16.80 -18.32
CA SER A 170 8.46 18.25 -18.08
C SER A 170 9.76 18.89 -17.62
N ILE A 171 10.47 18.25 -16.68
CA ILE A 171 11.76 18.73 -16.14
C ILE A 171 12.84 18.79 -17.22
N LEU A 172 12.90 17.79 -18.11
CA LEU A 172 13.88 17.76 -19.20
C LEU A 172 13.76 18.97 -20.15
N ARG A 173 12.54 19.51 -20.30
CA ARG A 173 12.25 20.71 -21.11
C ARG A 173 12.67 22.02 -20.44
N VAL A 174 12.97 22.01 -19.13
CA VAL A 174 13.41 23.21 -18.41
C VAL A 174 14.89 23.49 -18.69
N PRO A 175 15.27 24.69 -19.17
CA PRO A 175 16.66 25.00 -19.51
C PRO A 175 17.57 25.18 -18.28
N SER A 176 17.02 25.52 -17.10
CA SER A 176 17.79 25.77 -15.88
C SER A 176 18.21 24.49 -15.14
N SER A 177 19.51 24.33 -14.90
CA SER A 177 20.10 23.24 -14.10
C SER A 177 19.69 23.28 -12.62
N GLY A 178 19.53 24.47 -12.03
CA GLY A 178 19.08 24.63 -10.64
C GLY A 178 17.61 24.21 -10.43
N GLY A 179 16.74 24.51 -11.41
CA GLY A 179 15.35 24.06 -11.41
C GLY A 179 15.22 22.54 -11.53
N LYS A 180 16.09 21.92 -12.35
CA LYS A 180 16.20 20.47 -12.51
C LYS A 180 16.59 19.78 -11.19
N TYR A 181 17.67 20.23 -10.54
CA TYR A 181 18.17 19.62 -9.30
C TYR A 181 17.13 19.64 -8.17
N LYS A 182 16.43 20.76 -7.98
CA LYS A 182 15.39 20.88 -6.95
C LYS A 182 14.20 19.94 -7.19
N ALA A 183 13.81 19.77 -8.44
CA ALA A 183 12.72 18.86 -8.81
C ALA A 183 13.11 17.39 -8.60
N PHE A 184 14.32 16.99 -9.02
CA PHE A 184 14.84 15.63 -8.81
C PHE A 184 14.98 15.28 -7.31
N SER A 185 15.52 16.19 -6.50
CA SER A 185 15.65 15.96 -5.04
C SER A 185 14.29 15.73 -4.36
N THR A 186 13.27 16.53 -4.74
CA THR A 186 11.93 16.41 -4.16
C THR A 186 11.23 15.12 -4.61
N CYS A 187 11.34 14.76 -5.90
CA CYS A 187 10.75 13.56 -6.48
C CYS A 187 11.43 12.26 -6.02
N GLY A 188 12.73 12.30 -5.78
CA GLY A 188 13.54 11.16 -5.37
C GLY A 188 13.06 10.58 -4.04
N SER A 189 12.84 11.41 -3.03
CA SER A 189 12.35 10.96 -1.71
C SER A 189 11.04 10.16 -1.80
N HIS A 190 10.07 10.64 -2.57
CA HIS A 190 8.80 9.93 -2.74
C HIS A 190 8.95 8.65 -3.58
N LEU A 191 9.81 8.65 -4.62
CA LEU A 191 10.09 7.45 -5.39
C LEU A 191 10.79 6.38 -4.55
N SER A 192 11.68 6.77 -3.62
CA SER A 192 12.29 5.84 -2.67
C SER A 192 11.25 5.16 -1.78
N VAL A 193 10.26 5.91 -1.26
CA VAL A 193 9.16 5.32 -0.47
C VAL A 193 8.34 4.34 -1.31
N VAL A 194 7.99 4.71 -2.55
CA VAL A 194 7.29 3.83 -3.50
C VAL A 194 8.09 2.55 -3.77
N CYS A 195 9.40 2.67 -4.02
CA CYS A 195 10.28 1.52 -4.27
C CYS A 195 10.39 0.60 -3.05
N LEU A 196 10.47 1.16 -1.84
CA LEU A 196 10.46 0.37 -0.61
C LEU A 196 9.14 -0.38 -0.46
N PHE A 197 8.01 0.32 -0.60
CA PHE A 197 6.68 -0.27 -0.46
C PHE A 197 6.44 -1.43 -1.43
N TYR A 198 6.57 -1.20 -2.75
CA TYR A 198 6.35 -2.25 -3.75
C TYR A 198 7.47 -3.29 -3.77
N GLY A 199 8.71 -2.90 -3.43
CA GLY A 199 9.86 -3.79 -3.43
C GLY A 199 9.87 -4.79 -2.29
N THR A 200 9.36 -4.41 -1.12
CA THR A 200 9.12 -5.34 -0.02
C THR A 200 8.01 -6.33 -0.38
N GLY A 201 6.98 -5.91 -1.12
CA GLY A 201 5.88 -6.77 -1.57
C GLY A 201 6.25 -7.81 -2.63
N LEU A 202 7.18 -7.50 -3.54
CA LEU A 202 7.56 -8.39 -4.65
C LEU A 202 8.74 -9.35 -4.33
N GLY A 203 9.28 -9.31 -3.11
CA GLY A 203 10.41 -10.15 -2.72
C GLY A 203 11.75 -9.59 -3.22
N GLY A 204 12.31 -8.65 -2.47
CA GLY A 204 13.76 -8.40 -2.31
C GLY A 204 14.59 -7.96 -3.53
N THR A 205 14.04 -7.92 -4.74
CA THR A 205 14.81 -7.62 -5.96
C THR A 205 14.77 -6.15 -6.37
N SER A 206 13.80 -5.37 -5.87
CA SER A 206 13.60 -3.97 -6.25
C SER A 206 14.50 -2.98 -5.49
N VAL A 207 15.09 -3.40 -4.37
CA VAL A 207 16.01 -2.57 -3.57
C VAL A 207 17.27 -2.20 -4.39
N LEU A 208 17.64 -3.01 -5.39
CA LEU A 208 18.79 -2.75 -6.25
C LEU A 208 18.56 -1.59 -7.25
N LEU A 209 17.31 -1.28 -7.62
CA LEU A 209 17.00 -0.19 -8.55
C LEU A 209 17.11 1.20 -7.91
N CYS A 210 17.06 1.29 -6.58
CA CYS A 210 17.23 2.56 -5.86
C CYS A 210 18.70 3.03 -5.76
N HIS A 211 19.66 2.22 -6.22
CA HIS A 211 21.08 2.57 -6.17
C HIS A 211 21.64 3.20 -7.45
N LEU A 212 20.80 3.49 -8.46
CA LEU A 212 21.25 4.27 -9.62
C LEU A 212 20.96 5.77 -9.43
N PRO A 213 22.00 6.62 -9.24
CA PRO A 213 21.88 8.07 -9.34
C PRO A 213 21.64 8.55 -10.77
#